data_AF-A0A7S0QAU6-F1
#
_entry.id   AF-A0A7S0QAU6-F1
#
_cell.length_a   1.000
_cell.length_b   1.000
_cell.length_c   1.000
_cell.angle_alpha   90.00
_cell.angle_beta   90.00
_cell.angle_gamma   90.00
#
_symmetry.space_group_name_H-M   'P 1'
#
loop_
_entity.id
_entity.type
_entity.pdbx_description
1 polymer ?
#
loop_
_entity_poly.entity_id
_entity_poly.type
_entity_poly.pdbx_seq_one_letter_code
_entity_poly.pdbx_strand_id
1 'polypeptide(L)'
;FSEAGRRPLDRFARLAMCQGDATVHGATVELKVSGKSYDATTLAPEDAWIEKLDHVTFKAEVARIGKELADQQGPADVAHLNKIICWSRLSTLIGLATMWYSINPISIFLLSLGTMTRWTIVAHHVCHGGFDKCSNGVYNRFKFGVGSLARRCTDWLDWMLVEAWNVEHNQLHHYCLGEIADPDLVENNLASLREDKAGAFFKYAKVVFFMVTWKFFYYAPNTFKVLSLHELRRNGKEATFPADAHPKYAGKPVPERWLDRPWTIAALVGNSANVFFRRSVFFSRVLGPFFVVRFLLLPGIAGLLFGQAAYTRSLVSLILAELLTNAHAFLVVATNHCGDDLYRFEGHATPRSPTFFMRQVVSSVNFATGDGKGGQGHLADVVDFLQGWLNYQIEHHLWPDLSMLSYQKAQPLVRDICKRHGVPYVQESVWVRFVKTVSIIGGRSSMRRFPAQYNSAKDVVS
;
A
#
# COMPACT_ATOMS: atom_id res chain seq x y z
N PHE A 1 24.61 -10.15 -39.29
CA PHE A 1 25.94 -10.78 -39.13
C PHE A 1 25.77 -12.06 -38.32
N SER A 2 26.75 -12.97 -38.43
CA SER A 2 26.56 -14.43 -38.37
C SER A 2 26.40 -15.07 -36.98
N GLU A 3 25.89 -16.30 -36.99
CA GLU A 3 26.02 -17.29 -35.91
C GLU A 3 27.48 -17.64 -35.59
N ALA A 4 27.72 -18.04 -34.33
CA ALA A 4 28.66 -19.06 -33.83
C ALA A 4 29.01 -18.72 -32.35
N GLY A 5 29.10 -19.65 -31.40
CA GLY A 5 28.89 -21.10 -31.42
C GLY A 5 28.73 -21.66 -29.99
N ARG A 6 28.43 -22.97 -29.85
CA ARG A 6 28.20 -23.64 -28.55
C ARG A 6 29.36 -24.57 -28.13
N ARG A 7 29.35 -24.92 -26.83
CA ARG A 7 29.94 -26.13 -26.16
C ARG A 7 31.41 -26.05 -25.68
N PRO A 8 31.83 -26.87 -24.67
CA PRO A 8 31.06 -27.51 -23.57
C PRO A 8 31.74 -27.46 -22.17
N LEU A 9 31.08 -28.05 -21.17
CA LEU A 9 31.52 -28.31 -19.78
C LEU A 9 32.60 -29.42 -19.68
N ASP A 10 33.44 -29.38 -18.63
CA ASP A 10 33.48 -30.41 -17.57
C ASP A 10 34.65 -30.25 -16.56
N ARG A 11 34.41 -30.54 -15.26
CA ARG A 11 35.07 -31.63 -14.47
C ARG A 11 34.96 -31.51 -12.93
N PHE A 12 34.20 -32.44 -12.33
CA PHE A 12 34.33 -33.13 -11.01
C PHE A 12 34.44 -32.35 -9.66
N ALA A 13 34.00 -32.87 -8.49
CA ALA A 13 33.00 -33.88 -8.08
C ALA A 13 32.96 -34.06 -6.53
N ARG A 14 32.01 -34.90 -6.04
CA ARG A 14 31.82 -35.48 -4.66
C ARG A 14 31.05 -34.57 -3.68
N LEU A 15 30.18 -35.02 -2.76
CA LEU A 15 29.52 -36.31 -2.37
C LEU A 15 28.38 -35.94 -1.36
N ALA A 16 27.33 -36.72 -1.00
CA ALA A 16 26.88 -38.08 -1.35
C ALA A 16 25.34 -38.29 -1.15
N MET A 17 24.75 -39.14 -1.98
CA MET A 17 23.81 -40.26 -1.68
C MET A 17 22.65 -40.14 -0.66
N CYS A 18 21.43 -40.38 -1.16
CA CYS A 18 20.68 -41.63 -0.86
C CYS A 18 19.75 -41.98 -2.05
N GLN A 19 19.53 -43.27 -2.33
CA GLN A 19 19.06 -43.75 -3.65
C GLN A 19 17.57 -44.03 -3.78
N GLY A 20 17.09 -43.96 -5.03
CA GLY A 20 15.85 -44.56 -5.53
C GLY A 20 15.96 -44.72 -7.04
N ASP A 21 16.60 -45.80 -7.51
CA ASP A 21 16.99 -45.96 -8.92
C ASP A 21 15.87 -46.50 -9.82
N ALA A 22 15.61 -45.78 -10.92
CA ALA A 22 15.01 -46.31 -12.13
C ALA A 22 15.56 -45.52 -13.34
N THR A 23 16.63 -46.01 -13.96
CA THR A 23 17.31 -45.32 -15.06
C THR A 23 16.56 -45.46 -16.38
N VAL A 24 16.13 -44.33 -16.94
CA VAL A 24 15.78 -44.17 -18.37
C VAL A 24 16.66 -43.07 -18.94
N HIS A 25 17.16 -43.24 -20.17
CA HIS A 25 17.93 -42.20 -20.87
C HIS A 25 17.10 -40.92 -21.03
N GLY A 26 17.53 -39.84 -20.37
CA GLY A 26 16.95 -38.51 -20.53
C GLY A 26 17.72 -37.50 -19.70
N ALA A 27 17.84 -36.26 -20.20
CA ALA A 27 18.28 -35.16 -19.36
C ALA A 27 17.22 -34.95 -18.28
N THR A 28 17.59 -35.06 -17.01
CA THR A 28 16.72 -34.69 -15.89
C THR A 28 16.50 -33.18 -15.92
N VAL A 29 15.45 -32.76 -16.61
CA VAL A 29 14.92 -31.40 -16.52
C VAL A 29 14.37 -31.25 -15.10
N GLU A 30 15.05 -30.48 -14.27
CA GLU A 30 14.58 -30.13 -12.94
C GLU A 30 13.29 -29.30 -13.08
N LEU A 31 12.15 -29.94 -12.79
CA LEU A 31 10.83 -29.32 -12.95
C LEU A 31 10.66 -28.20 -11.92
N LYS A 32 10.62 -26.95 -12.39
CA LYS A 32 10.42 -25.78 -11.54
C LYS A 32 8.93 -25.59 -11.27
N VAL A 33 8.56 -25.73 -10.01
CA VAL A 33 7.19 -25.53 -9.52
C VAL A 33 6.91 -24.05 -9.27
N SER A 34 5.71 -23.60 -9.60
CA SER A 34 5.24 -22.22 -9.43
C SER A 34 5.18 -21.76 -7.97
N GLY A 35 4.94 -20.46 -7.75
CA GLY A 35 4.98 -19.83 -6.44
C GLY A 35 6.40 -19.48 -5.95
N LYS A 36 7.44 -20.26 -6.30
CA LYS A 36 8.84 -19.95 -5.92
C LYS A 36 9.65 -19.23 -6.99
N SER A 37 9.29 -19.34 -8.26
CA SER A 37 10.02 -18.73 -9.37
C SER A 37 9.08 -18.23 -10.47
N TYR A 38 9.49 -17.17 -11.16
CA TYR A 38 8.78 -16.65 -12.33
C TYR A 38 8.98 -17.55 -13.57
N ASP A 39 10.10 -18.26 -13.66
CA ASP A 39 10.42 -19.21 -14.73
C ASP A 39 9.93 -20.64 -14.46
N ALA A 40 8.92 -20.80 -13.60
CA ALA A 40 8.35 -22.10 -13.29
C ALA A 40 7.56 -22.67 -14.46
N THR A 41 7.87 -23.92 -14.82
CA THR A 41 7.31 -24.65 -15.96
C THR A 41 6.11 -25.52 -15.59
N THR A 42 5.83 -25.71 -14.30
CA THR A 42 4.76 -26.58 -13.79
C THR A 42 4.00 -25.90 -12.65
N LEU A 43 2.67 -25.96 -12.69
CA LEU A 43 1.82 -25.40 -11.64
C LEU A 43 1.81 -26.29 -10.39
N ALA A 44 1.94 -25.65 -9.21
CA ALA A 44 1.61 -26.27 -7.93
C ALA A 44 0.09 -26.57 -7.86
N PRO A 45 -0.36 -27.55 -7.05
CA PRO A 45 -1.78 -27.86 -6.91
C PRO A 45 -2.65 -26.65 -6.55
N GLU A 46 -2.15 -25.75 -5.69
CA GLU A 46 -2.84 -24.51 -5.31
C GLU A 46 -2.81 -23.41 -6.39
N ASP A 47 -1.93 -23.52 -7.39
CA ASP A 47 -1.84 -22.61 -8.54
C ASP A 47 -2.61 -23.16 -9.77
N ALA A 48 -3.21 -24.35 -9.69
CA ALA A 48 -3.87 -25.04 -10.80
C ALA A 48 -5.15 -24.34 -11.36
N TRP A 49 -5.54 -23.20 -10.77
CA TRP A 49 -6.56 -22.31 -11.31
C TRP A 49 -6.05 -21.44 -12.46
N ILE A 50 -4.74 -21.15 -12.51
CA ILE A 50 -4.12 -20.23 -13.47
C ILE A 50 -4.37 -20.70 -14.92
N GLU A 51 -4.19 -21.99 -15.19
CA GLU A 51 -4.43 -22.59 -16.51
C GLU A 51 -5.92 -22.68 -16.90
N LYS A 52 -6.82 -22.61 -15.91
CA LYS A 52 -8.27 -22.84 -16.10
C LYS A 52 -9.08 -21.55 -16.21
N LEU A 53 -8.46 -20.40 -15.95
CA LEU A 53 -9.16 -19.12 -15.89
C LEU A 53 -9.52 -18.61 -17.29
N ASP A 54 -10.83 -18.52 -17.58
CA ASP A 54 -11.32 -17.68 -18.67
C ASP A 54 -11.21 -16.20 -18.25
N HIS A 55 -10.03 -15.63 -18.52
CA HIS A 55 -9.72 -14.24 -18.27
C HIS A 55 -10.73 -13.27 -18.91
N VAL A 56 -11.27 -13.59 -20.09
CA VAL A 56 -12.16 -12.69 -20.84
C VAL A 56 -13.53 -12.64 -20.17
N THR A 57 -14.12 -13.80 -19.86
CA THR A 57 -15.42 -13.88 -19.17
C THR A 57 -15.32 -13.37 -17.74
N PHE A 58 -14.27 -13.73 -17.00
CA PHE A 58 -13.99 -13.19 -15.66
C PHE A 58 -13.98 -11.65 -15.66
N LYS A 59 -13.20 -11.05 -16.56
CA LYS A 59 -13.10 -9.58 -16.71
C LYS A 59 -14.43 -8.95 -17.12
N ALA A 60 -15.23 -9.61 -17.96
CA ALA A 60 -16.54 -9.11 -18.37
C ALA A 60 -17.54 -9.08 -17.21
N GLU A 61 -17.62 -10.14 -16.41
CA GLU A 61 -18.50 -10.20 -15.24
C GLU A 61 -18.11 -9.18 -14.16
N VAL A 62 -16.82 -9.08 -13.85
CA VAL A 62 -16.28 -8.07 -12.94
C VAL A 62 -16.63 -6.67 -13.44
N ALA A 63 -16.27 -6.33 -14.68
CA ALA A 63 -16.55 -4.99 -15.22
C ALA A 63 -18.05 -4.63 -15.24
N ARG A 64 -18.93 -5.62 -15.46
CA ARG A 64 -20.39 -5.44 -15.37
C ARG A 64 -20.83 -5.01 -13.97
N ILE A 65 -20.41 -5.74 -12.93
CA ILE A 65 -20.81 -5.43 -11.53
C ILE A 65 -20.25 -4.08 -11.09
N GLY A 66 -19.00 -3.76 -11.42
CA GLY A 66 -18.42 -2.45 -11.14
C GLY A 66 -19.22 -1.29 -11.75
N LYS A 67 -19.69 -1.47 -12.99
CA LYS A 67 -20.58 -0.49 -13.64
C LYS A 67 -21.94 -0.39 -12.94
N GLU A 68 -22.60 -1.51 -12.66
CA GLU A 68 -23.90 -1.54 -12.00
C GLU A 68 -23.86 -0.85 -10.63
N LEU A 69 -22.79 -1.05 -9.86
CA LEU A 69 -22.59 -0.36 -8.58
C LEU A 69 -22.29 1.13 -8.76
N ALA A 70 -21.48 1.52 -9.76
CA ALA A 70 -21.19 2.91 -10.06
C ALA A 70 -22.44 3.70 -10.48
N ASP A 71 -23.35 3.06 -11.22
CA ASP A 71 -24.62 3.64 -11.68
C ASP A 71 -25.69 3.71 -10.55
N GLN A 72 -25.50 2.95 -9.47
CA GLN A 72 -26.37 2.95 -8.27
C GLN A 72 -25.96 3.96 -7.18
N GLN A 73 -24.83 4.67 -7.31
CA GLN A 73 -24.36 5.58 -6.27
C GLN A 73 -25.17 6.86 -6.22
N GLY A 74 -25.52 7.32 -5.02
CA GLY A 74 -26.42 8.46 -4.85
C GLY A 74 -26.38 9.08 -3.45
N PRO A 75 -27.51 9.70 -3.00
CA PRO A 75 -27.58 10.37 -1.70
C PRO A 75 -27.27 9.46 -0.51
N ALA A 76 -27.55 8.15 -0.61
CA ALA A 76 -27.26 7.17 0.44
C ALA A 76 -25.75 7.04 0.72
N ASP A 77 -24.92 7.02 -0.33
CA ASP A 77 -23.45 6.96 -0.23
C ASP A 77 -22.89 8.21 0.43
N VAL A 78 -23.42 9.39 0.09
CA VAL A 78 -23.01 10.68 0.68
C VAL A 78 -23.47 10.77 2.14
N ALA A 79 -24.67 10.29 2.47
CA ALA A 79 -25.15 10.20 3.86
C ALA A 79 -24.29 9.24 4.69
N HIS A 80 -23.90 8.10 4.11
CA HIS A 80 -22.98 7.15 4.73
C HIS A 80 -21.60 7.78 5.00
N LEU A 81 -20.99 8.42 3.99
CA LEU A 81 -19.73 9.16 4.16
C LEU A 81 -19.83 10.22 5.26
N ASN A 82 -20.91 11.02 5.28
CA ASN A 82 -21.10 12.07 6.29
C ASN A 82 -21.23 11.49 7.71
N LYS A 83 -21.88 10.34 7.88
CA LYS A 83 -21.90 9.59 9.16
C LYS A 83 -20.50 9.18 9.59
N ILE A 84 -19.69 8.63 8.68
CA ILE A 84 -18.31 8.20 9.01
C ILE A 84 -17.38 9.40 9.29
N ILE A 85 -17.53 10.50 8.53
CA ILE A 85 -16.85 11.79 8.82
C ILE A 85 -17.22 12.30 10.21
N CYS A 86 -18.48 12.16 10.63
CA CYS A 86 -18.92 12.52 11.97
C CYS A 86 -18.16 11.71 13.04
N TRP A 87 -18.01 10.40 12.88
CA TRP A 87 -17.26 9.54 13.82
C TRP A 87 -15.77 9.91 13.89
N SER A 88 -15.14 10.18 12.74
CA SER A 88 -13.74 10.66 12.66
C SER A 88 -13.55 12.00 13.37
N ARG A 89 -14.47 12.95 13.15
CA ARG A 89 -14.47 14.27 13.80
C ARG A 89 -14.72 14.16 15.29
N LEU A 90 -15.70 13.37 15.74
CA LEU A 90 -15.98 13.14 17.17
C LEU A 90 -14.78 12.52 17.89
N SER A 91 -14.11 11.54 17.27
CA SER A 91 -12.88 10.95 17.81
C SER A 91 -11.80 12.02 18.00
N THR A 92 -11.57 12.85 16.96
CA THR A 92 -10.61 13.96 17.04
C THR A 92 -10.99 14.97 18.13
N LEU A 93 -12.25 15.41 18.18
CA LEU A 93 -12.74 16.43 19.12
C LEU A 93 -12.68 15.96 20.57
N ILE A 94 -13.17 14.75 20.87
CA ILE A 94 -13.13 14.18 22.22
C ILE A 94 -11.67 13.98 22.66
N GLY A 95 -10.81 13.48 21.77
CA GLY A 95 -9.39 13.33 22.03
C GLY A 95 -8.70 14.65 22.39
N LEU A 96 -8.93 15.72 21.60
CA LEU A 96 -8.39 17.05 21.88
C LEU A 96 -8.97 17.67 23.16
N ALA A 97 -10.27 17.47 23.43
CA ALA A 97 -10.94 18.00 24.61
C ALA A 97 -10.51 17.32 25.92
N THR A 98 -9.83 16.16 25.87
CA THR A 98 -9.46 15.37 27.06
C THR A 98 -7.96 15.18 27.26
N MET A 99 -7.12 15.27 26.21
CA MET A 99 -5.67 15.02 26.28
C MET A 99 -4.90 15.95 27.25
N TRP A 100 -5.43 17.14 27.54
CA TRP A 100 -4.79 18.13 28.40
C TRP A 100 -4.94 17.80 29.89
N TYR A 101 -6.03 17.10 30.25
CA TYR A 101 -6.36 16.80 31.63
C TYR A 101 -5.38 15.75 32.21
N SER A 102 -5.17 14.65 31.50
CA SER A 102 -4.23 13.58 31.86
C SER A 102 -3.77 12.82 30.62
N ILE A 103 -2.57 12.22 30.69
CA ILE A 103 -2.13 11.25 29.67
C ILE A 103 -2.95 9.97 29.91
N ASN A 104 -3.90 9.69 29.01
CA ASN A 104 -4.85 8.60 29.18
C ASN A 104 -5.09 7.85 27.85
N PRO A 105 -5.40 6.54 27.90
CA PRO A 105 -5.51 5.72 26.69
C PRO A 105 -6.68 6.11 25.79
N ILE A 106 -7.76 6.69 26.34
CA ILE A 106 -8.94 7.09 25.56
C ILE A 106 -8.60 8.26 24.63
N SER A 107 -7.94 9.31 25.15
CA SER A 107 -7.48 10.43 24.32
C SER A 107 -6.49 9.95 23.26
N ILE A 108 -5.53 9.11 23.62
CA ILE A 108 -4.52 8.55 22.71
C ILE A 108 -5.20 7.76 21.57
N PHE A 109 -6.12 6.86 21.91
CA PHE A 109 -6.86 6.05 20.94
C PHE A 109 -7.73 6.91 20.02
N LEU A 110 -8.50 7.85 20.55
CA LEU A 110 -9.42 8.67 19.75
C LEU A 110 -8.68 9.69 18.87
N LEU A 111 -7.57 10.28 19.35
CA LEU A 111 -6.67 11.11 18.53
C LEU A 111 -6.00 10.30 17.40
N SER A 112 -5.65 9.04 17.68
CA SER A 112 -5.07 8.13 16.70
C SER A 112 -6.10 7.73 15.64
N LEU A 113 -7.29 7.31 16.06
CA LEU A 113 -8.38 6.89 15.18
C LEU A 113 -8.86 8.05 14.31
N GLY A 114 -8.99 9.26 14.88
CA GLY A 114 -9.31 10.48 14.13
C GLY A 114 -8.30 10.79 13.02
N THR A 115 -6.99 10.70 13.30
CA THR A 115 -5.94 10.93 12.28
C THR A 115 -5.86 9.80 11.25
N MET A 116 -5.99 8.54 11.67
CA MET A 116 -6.00 7.39 10.76
C MET A 116 -7.17 7.47 9.78
N THR A 117 -8.39 7.64 10.28
CA THR A 117 -9.62 7.66 9.46
C THR A 117 -9.74 8.91 8.58
N ARG A 118 -9.23 10.07 8.99
CA ARG A 118 -9.09 11.24 8.10
C ARG A 118 -8.34 10.90 6.82
N TRP A 119 -7.32 10.06 6.93
CA TRP A 119 -6.53 9.61 5.79
C TRP A 119 -7.15 8.39 5.10
N THR A 120 -7.20 7.22 5.75
CA THR A 120 -7.53 5.94 5.08
C THR A 120 -8.99 5.84 4.66
N ILE A 121 -9.87 6.66 5.25
CA ILE A 121 -11.29 6.72 4.90
C ILE A 121 -11.58 7.99 4.10
N VAL A 122 -11.51 9.15 4.75
CA VAL A 122 -12.06 10.40 4.17
C VAL A 122 -11.24 10.85 2.96
N ALA A 123 -9.93 11.06 3.13
CA ALA A 123 -9.08 11.48 2.02
C ALA A 123 -8.97 10.41 0.94
N HIS A 124 -8.70 9.16 1.32
CA HIS A 124 -8.56 8.02 0.43
C HIS A 124 -9.73 7.91 -0.57
N HIS A 125 -10.96 7.71 -0.09
CA HIS A 125 -12.11 7.51 -1.00
C HIS A 125 -12.53 8.78 -1.76
N VAL A 126 -12.29 9.98 -1.22
CA VAL A 126 -12.61 11.23 -1.92
C VAL A 126 -11.57 11.55 -3.00
N CYS A 127 -10.28 11.29 -2.77
CA CYS A 127 -9.22 11.47 -3.75
C CYS A 127 -9.18 10.36 -4.81
N HIS A 128 -9.66 9.15 -4.51
CA HIS A 128 -10.05 8.17 -5.52
C HIS A 128 -11.32 8.55 -6.29
N GLY A 129 -12.08 9.53 -5.80
CA GLY A 129 -13.27 10.08 -6.44
C GLY A 129 -14.52 9.21 -6.33
N GLY A 130 -14.60 8.34 -5.30
CA GLY A 130 -15.77 7.51 -4.97
C GLY A 130 -17.09 8.28 -4.82
N PHE A 131 -17.02 9.61 -4.71
CA PHE A 131 -18.14 10.52 -4.49
C PHE A 131 -18.29 11.60 -5.57
N ASP A 132 -17.51 11.57 -6.66
CA ASP A 132 -17.53 12.60 -7.71
C ASP A 132 -18.92 12.76 -8.34
N LYS A 133 -19.59 11.63 -8.60
CA LYS A 133 -20.89 11.57 -9.30
C LYS A 133 -22.10 11.86 -8.41
N CYS A 134 -21.98 11.69 -7.09
CA CYS A 134 -23.12 11.75 -6.16
C CYS A 134 -23.05 12.88 -5.11
N SER A 135 -21.89 13.51 -4.88
CA SER A 135 -21.72 14.55 -3.85
C SER A 135 -22.03 15.98 -4.30
N ASN A 136 -22.54 16.19 -5.51
CA ASN A 136 -22.73 17.52 -6.12
C ASN A 136 -21.46 18.39 -6.07
N GLY A 137 -20.28 17.77 -6.18
CA GLY A 137 -18.98 18.45 -6.18
C GLY A 137 -18.44 18.85 -4.80
N VAL A 138 -19.13 18.50 -3.70
CA VAL A 138 -18.63 18.70 -2.31
C VAL A 138 -17.41 17.83 -2.04
N TYR A 139 -17.48 16.55 -2.43
CA TYR A 139 -16.43 15.56 -2.26
C TYR A 139 -15.92 15.14 -3.65
N ASN A 140 -14.99 15.93 -4.20
CA ASN A 140 -14.48 15.76 -5.56
C ASN A 140 -12.95 15.64 -5.59
N ARG A 141 -12.44 14.64 -6.32
CA ARG A 141 -11.00 14.29 -6.33
C ARG A 141 -10.06 15.42 -6.77
N PHE A 142 -10.56 16.33 -7.61
CA PHE A 142 -9.78 17.46 -8.17
C PHE A 142 -9.86 18.74 -7.32
N LYS A 143 -10.63 18.74 -6.23
CA LYS A 143 -10.84 19.92 -5.35
C LYS A 143 -10.45 19.65 -3.90
N PHE A 144 -10.61 18.42 -3.44
CA PHE A 144 -10.36 18.03 -2.05
C PHE A 144 -8.87 18.23 -1.69
N GLY A 145 -8.60 19.14 -0.76
CA GLY A 145 -7.25 19.36 -0.21
C GLY A 145 -6.22 19.98 -1.14
N VAL A 146 -6.60 20.38 -2.36
CA VAL A 146 -5.73 20.90 -3.42
C VAL A 146 -6.13 22.32 -3.86
N GLY A 147 -5.24 23.01 -4.58
CA GLY A 147 -5.52 24.29 -5.25
C GLY A 147 -5.52 25.54 -4.37
N SER A 148 -5.68 25.42 -3.04
CA SER A 148 -5.45 26.54 -2.11
C SER A 148 -5.03 26.07 -0.71
N LEU A 149 -4.34 26.94 0.02
CA LEU A 149 -4.01 26.69 1.43
C LEU A 149 -5.27 26.49 2.29
N ALA A 150 -6.37 27.19 1.97
CA ALA A 150 -7.65 26.99 2.65
C ALA A 150 -8.15 25.55 2.47
N ARG A 151 -8.19 25.04 1.23
CA ARG A 151 -8.57 23.64 0.92
C ARG A 151 -7.66 22.65 1.63
N ARG A 152 -6.34 22.87 1.56
CA ARG A 152 -5.36 22.03 2.27
C ARG A 152 -5.62 22.01 3.78
N CYS A 153 -5.96 23.15 4.39
CA CYS A 153 -6.25 23.27 5.81
C CYS A 153 -7.59 22.65 6.23
N THR A 154 -8.66 22.82 5.44
CA THR A 154 -10.01 22.34 5.78
C THR A 154 -10.21 20.87 5.48
N ASP A 155 -9.68 20.40 4.36
CA ASP A 155 -10.03 19.10 3.80
C ASP A 155 -9.05 18.02 4.30
N TRP A 156 -7.73 18.28 4.20
CA TRP A 156 -6.72 17.29 4.59
C TRP A 156 -5.34 17.90 4.95
N LEU A 157 -5.26 18.53 6.12
CA LEU A 157 -3.99 19.03 6.68
C LEU A 157 -3.26 17.93 7.43
N ASP A 158 -2.56 17.07 6.69
CA ASP A 158 -1.83 15.92 7.22
C ASP A 158 -0.37 15.86 6.75
N TRP A 159 0.33 14.83 7.21
CA TRP A 159 1.76 14.54 7.05
C TRP A 159 2.22 14.20 5.60
N MET A 160 1.36 14.37 4.60
CA MET A 160 1.58 13.97 3.20
C MET A 160 0.80 14.88 2.24
N LEU A 161 1.37 15.27 1.10
CA LEU A 161 0.68 16.11 0.10
C LEU A 161 -0.37 15.29 -0.67
N VAL A 162 -1.51 15.90 -0.97
CA VAL A 162 -2.61 15.24 -1.70
C VAL A 162 -2.18 14.90 -3.12
N GLU A 163 -1.46 15.83 -3.76
CA GLU A 163 -0.87 15.65 -5.08
C GLU A 163 0.15 14.51 -5.10
N ALA A 164 0.91 14.35 -4.02
CA ALA A 164 1.93 13.30 -3.94
C ALA A 164 1.32 11.92 -3.74
N TRP A 165 0.30 11.83 -2.89
CA TRP A 165 -0.50 10.62 -2.72
C TRP A 165 -1.26 10.25 -4.00
N ASN A 166 -1.83 11.22 -4.71
CA ASN A 166 -2.51 10.98 -5.99
C ASN A 166 -1.59 10.40 -7.09
N VAL A 167 -0.30 10.75 -7.12
CA VAL A 167 0.63 10.18 -8.12
C VAL A 167 1.12 8.79 -7.70
N GLU A 168 1.57 8.60 -6.45
CA GLU A 168 2.07 7.28 -6.02
C GLU A 168 0.94 6.26 -5.82
N HIS A 169 -0.13 6.62 -5.12
CA HIS A 169 -1.18 5.67 -4.78
C HIS A 169 -2.15 5.49 -5.97
N ASN A 170 -2.78 6.57 -6.46
CA ASN A 170 -3.85 6.43 -7.47
C ASN A 170 -3.33 6.11 -8.88
N GLN A 171 -2.10 6.51 -9.24
CA GLN A 171 -1.57 6.34 -10.60
C GLN A 171 -0.51 5.24 -10.71
N LEU A 172 0.26 4.95 -9.65
CA LEU A 172 1.29 3.90 -9.67
C LEU A 172 0.79 2.62 -8.99
N HIS A 173 0.52 2.64 -7.67
CA HIS A 173 0.11 1.45 -6.91
C HIS A 173 -1.12 0.74 -7.51
N HIS A 174 -2.20 1.48 -7.80
CA HIS A 174 -3.40 0.92 -8.44
C HIS A 174 -3.20 0.34 -9.84
N TYR A 175 -2.12 0.70 -10.54
CA TYR A 175 -1.86 0.25 -11.89
C TYR A 175 -0.75 -0.80 -11.99
N CYS A 176 0.09 -0.90 -10.96
CA CYS A 176 1.23 -1.81 -10.87
C CYS A 176 1.11 -2.82 -9.72
N LEU A 177 -0.08 -3.04 -9.15
CA LEU A 177 -0.27 -3.86 -7.94
C LEU A 177 0.40 -5.25 -8.01
N GLY A 178 1.32 -5.52 -7.08
CA GLY A 178 2.11 -6.75 -7.02
C GLY A 178 3.27 -6.84 -8.02
N GLU A 179 3.49 -5.83 -8.86
CA GLU A 179 4.63 -5.71 -9.77
C GLU A 179 5.83 -5.07 -9.05
N ILE A 180 7.04 -5.18 -9.62
CA ILE A 180 8.27 -4.64 -9.00
C ILE A 180 8.20 -3.11 -8.79
N ALA A 181 7.41 -2.41 -9.60
CA ALA A 181 7.18 -0.96 -9.52
C ALA A 181 6.16 -0.53 -8.44
N ASP A 182 5.48 -1.47 -7.79
CA ASP A 182 4.51 -1.20 -6.73
C ASP A 182 5.21 -0.64 -5.46
N PRO A 183 4.86 0.57 -4.98
CA PRO A 183 5.40 1.11 -3.73
C PRO A 183 5.05 0.26 -2.50
N ASP A 184 4.00 -0.57 -2.58
CA ASP A 184 3.50 -1.39 -1.48
C ASP A 184 3.88 -2.88 -1.59
N LEU A 185 4.71 -3.28 -2.57
CA LEU A 185 5.28 -4.63 -2.66
C LEU A 185 6.34 -4.88 -1.56
N VAL A 186 5.86 -5.18 -0.35
CA VAL A 186 6.60 -5.23 0.91
C VAL A 186 7.94 -5.99 0.82
N GLU A 187 7.97 -7.23 0.30
CA GLU A 187 9.23 -8.01 0.26
C GLU A 187 10.25 -7.49 -0.75
N ASN A 188 9.82 -6.79 -1.81
CA ASN A 188 10.77 -6.11 -2.70
C ASN A 188 11.34 -4.86 -2.00
N ASN A 189 10.46 -4.03 -1.47
CA ASN A 189 10.83 -2.70 -0.98
C ASN A 189 11.56 -2.75 0.38
N LEU A 190 11.38 -3.85 1.13
CA LEU A 190 12.14 -4.17 2.35
C LEU A 190 13.22 -5.25 2.16
N ALA A 191 13.64 -5.56 0.93
CA ALA A 191 14.71 -6.53 0.65
C ALA A 191 15.98 -6.27 1.48
N SER A 192 16.39 -5.01 1.63
CA SER A 192 17.56 -4.63 2.46
C SER A 192 17.43 -4.96 3.96
N LEU A 193 16.22 -5.01 4.51
CA LEU A 193 15.94 -5.43 5.89
C LEU A 193 15.83 -6.96 5.98
N ARG A 194 15.26 -7.59 4.95
CA ARG A 194 15.12 -9.04 4.82
C ARG A 194 16.49 -9.74 4.72
N GLU A 195 17.37 -9.23 3.85
CA GLU A 195 18.71 -9.76 3.55
C GLU A 195 19.78 -9.40 4.61
N ASP A 196 19.44 -8.53 5.56
CA ASP A 196 20.32 -8.17 6.68
C ASP A 196 20.81 -9.45 7.40
N LYS A 197 22.09 -9.49 7.77
CA LYS A 197 22.69 -10.61 8.51
C LYS A 197 22.56 -10.46 10.03
N ALA A 198 21.99 -9.35 10.51
CA ALA A 198 21.69 -9.15 11.93
C ALA A 198 20.78 -10.25 12.50
N GLY A 199 21.02 -10.61 13.77
CA GLY A 199 20.23 -11.61 14.48
C GLY A 199 18.74 -11.23 14.60
N ALA A 200 17.88 -12.24 14.76
CA ALA A 200 16.41 -12.09 14.71
C ALA A 200 15.86 -10.97 15.61
N PHE A 201 16.41 -10.81 16.82
CA PHE A 201 16.05 -9.70 17.73
C PHE A 201 16.19 -8.33 17.06
N PHE A 202 17.32 -8.04 16.41
CA PHE A 202 17.57 -6.76 15.75
C PHE A 202 16.69 -6.58 14.50
N LYS A 203 16.38 -7.65 13.76
CA LYS A 203 15.42 -7.58 12.65
C LYS A 203 14.03 -7.20 13.16
N TYR A 204 13.52 -7.87 14.18
CA TYR A 204 12.20 -7.55 14.74
C TYR A 204 12.16 -6.19 15.42
N ALA A 205 13.23 -5.75 16.08
CA ALA A 205 13.34 -4.38 16.60
C ALA A 205 13.25 -3.32 15.49
N LYS A 206 13.89 -3.56 14.33
CA LYS A 206 13.74 -2.70 13.14
C LYS A 206 12.30 -2.73 12.59
N VAL A 207 11.66 -3.90 12.52
CA VAL A 207 10.24 -4.02 12.11
C VAL A 207 9.32 -3.22 13.03
N VAL A 208 9.48 -3.34 14.36
CA VAL A 208 8.70 -2.55 15.32
C VAL A 208 8.97 -1.05 15.18
N PHE A 209 10.23 -0.65 15.00
CA PHE A 209 10.57 0.75 14.73
C PHE A 209 9.84 1.29 13.49
N PHE A 210 9.92 0.58 12.36
CA PHE A 210 9.22 0.99 11.14
C PHE A 210 7.70 1.00 11.34
N MET A 211 7.13 -0.04 11.94
CA MET A 211 5.69 -0.13 12.24
C MET A 211 5.17 1.12 12.96
N VAL A 212 5.91 1.70 13.91
CA VAL A 212 5.49 2.90 14.66
C VAL A 212 5.95 4.24 14.05
N THR A 213 6.63 4.25 12.89
CA THR A 213 7.19 5.49 12.30
C THR A 213 7.16 5.60 10.76
N TRP A 214 6.72 4.56 10.05
CA TRP A 214 6.84 4.44 8.59
C TRP A 214 6.19 5.57 7.78
N LYS A 215 5.13 6.21 8.30
CA LYS A 215 4.49 7.35 7.61
C LYS A 215 5.49 8.47 7.33
N PHE A 216 6.42 8.72 8.26
CA PHE A 216 7.42 9.79 8.15
C PHE A 216 8.72 9.36 7.45
N PHE A 217 9.15 8.11 7.63
CA PHE A 217 10.45 7.63 7.09
C PHE A 217 10.36 6.82 5.80
N TYR A 218 9.16 6.38 5.40
CA TYR A 218 8.92 5.63 4.18
C TYR A 218 7.86 6.30 3.31
N TYR A 219 6.63 6.48 3.80
CA TYR A 219 5.50 6.82 2.92
C TYR A 219 5.53 8.29 2.44
N ALA A 220 5.60 9.27 3.34
CA ALA A 220 5.73 10.69 2.96
C ALA A 220 6.94 10.97 2.04
N PRO A 221 8.15 10.44 2.28
CA PRO A 221 9.27 10.70 1.39
C PRO A 221 9.17 9.93 0.05
N ASN A 222 8.52 8.76 -0.01
CA ASN A 222 8.32 8.05 -1.28
C ASN A 222 7.24 8.70 -2.16
N THR A 223 6.05 9.00 -1.62
CA THR A 223 5.04 9.82 -2.33
C THR A 223 5.67 11.10 -2.90
N PHE A 224 6.43 11.83 -2.08
CA PHE A 224 7.08 13.07 -2.52
C PHE A 224 8.20 12.85 -3.54
N LYS A 225 8.94 11.73 -3.46
CA LYS A 225 9.91 11.29 -4.50
C LYS A 225 9.19 11.09 -5.83
N VAL A 226 8.12 10.30 -5.85
CA VAL A 226 7.35 9.98 -7.06
C VAL A 226 6.73 11.24 -7.66
N LEU A 227 6.15 12.13 -6.84
CA LEU A 227 5.67 13.44 -7.29
C LEU A 227 6.78 14.28 -7.93
N SER A 228 7.92 14.40 -7.26
CA SER A 228 9.06 15.20 -7.75
C SER A 228 9.57 14.67 -9.10
N LEU A 229 9.62 13.35 -9.28
CA LEU A 229 10.00 12.72 -10.55
C LEU A 229 8.97 12.98 -11.65
N HIS A 230 7.68 12.86 -11.33
CA HIS A 230 6.58 13.14 -12.25
C HIS A 230 6.55 14.61 -12.68
N GLU A 231 6.77 15.56 -11.76
CA GLU A 231 6.91 16.98 -12.05
C GLU A 231 8.12 17.27 -12.96
N LEU A 232 9.26 16.63 -12.73
CA LEU A 232 10.45 16.76 -13.60
C LEU A 232 10.16 16.24 -15.02
N ARG A 233 9.66 15.00 -15.13
CA ARG A 233 9.31 14.35 -16.41
C ARG A 233 8.30 15.18 -17.21
N ARG A 234 7.24 15.69 -16.57
CA ARG A 234 6.25 16.58 -17.22
C ARG A 234 6.81 17.90 -17.73
N ASN A 235 7.90 18.39 -17.15
CA ASN A 235 8.60 19.60 -17.58
C ASN A 235 9.76 19.33 -18.54
N GLY A 236 9.91 18.09 -19.05
CA GLY A 236 11.01 17.70 -19.94
C GLY A 236 12.38 17.73 -19.27
N LYS A 237 12.44 17.55 -17.94
CA LYS A 237 13.68 17.60 -17.15
C LYS A 237 14.05 16.23 -16.61
N GLU A 238 15.34 15.93 -16.63
CA GLU A 238 15.90 14.75 -15.96
C GLU A 238 16.11 15.00 -14.46
N ALA A 239 16.01 13.93 -13.66
CA ALA A 239 16.42 13.96 -12.27
C ALA A 239 17.95 14.03 -12.18
N THR A 240 18.47 15.03 -11.46
CA THR A 240 19.92 15.23 -11.27
C THR A 240 20.27 15.25 -9.79
N PHE A 241 21.51 14.88 -9.46
CA PHE A 241 22.00 14.89 -8.09
C PHE A 241 22.08 16.33 -7.54
N PRO A 242 21.38 16.67 -6.44
CA PRO A 242 21.40 18.01 -5.88
C PRO A 242 22.70 18.24 -5.08
N ALA A 243 23.30 19.42 -5.23
CA ALA A 243 24.64 19.71 -4.71
C ALA A 243 24.76 19.61 -3.17
N ASP A 244 23.66 19.87 -2.44
CA ASP A 244 23.58 19.77 -0.98
C ASP A 244 23.54 18.34 -0.44
N ALA A 245 23.05 17.37 -1.22
CA ALA A 245 23.04 15.96 -0.84
C ALA A 245 24.11 15.12 -1.56
N HIS A 246 24.67 15.61 -2.67
CA HIS A 246 25.58 14.83 -3.53
C HIS A 246 26.67 15.71 -4.18
N PRO A 247 27.52 16.40 -3.39
CA PRO A 247 28.46 17.39 -3.93
C PRO A 247 29.42 16.83 -5.00
N LYS A 248 29.84 15.56 -4.88
CA LYS A 248 30.70 14.88 -5.87
C LYS A 248 30.02 14.58 -7.21
N TYR A 249 28.69 14.47 -7.22
CA TYR A 249 27.89 14.10 -8.39
C TYR A 249 26.94 15.23 -8.84
N ALA A 250 27.04 16.41 -8.22
CA ALA A 250 26.15 17.55 -8.41
C ALA A 250 25.87 17.84 -9.91
N GLY A 251 24.58 17.94 -10.26
CA GLY A 251 24.11 18.21 -11.62
C GLY A 251 24.20 17.03 -12.60
N LYS A 252 24.80 15.88 -12.23
CA LYS A 252 24.79 14.69 -13.08
C LYS A 252 23.43 13.98 -13.02
N PRO A 253 22.97 13.34 -14.11
CA PRO A 253 21.76 12.54 -14.11
C PRO A 253 21.78 11.42 -13.07
N VAL A 254 20.65 11.17 -12.42
CA VAL A 254 20.44 10.05 -11.51
C VAL A 254 20.03 8.83 -12.34
N PRO A 255 20.77 7.70 -12.31
CA PRO A 255 20.42 6.53 -13.09
C PRO A 255 19.08 5.92 -12.66
N GLU A 256 18.25 5.50 -13.62
CA GLU A 256 16.87 5.01 -13.41
C GLU A 256 16.74 4.01 -12.24
N ARG A 257 17.64 3.00 -12.18
CA ARG A 257 17.73 2.00 -11.09
C ARG A 257 17.83 2.56 -9.66
N TRP A 258 18.13 3.85 -9.49
CA TRP A 258 18.11 4.55 -8.20
C TRP A 258 16.82 5.34 -8.00
N LEU A 259 16.19 5.86 -9.06
CA LEU A 259 14.89 6.52 -8.98
C LEU A 259 13.81 5.53 -8.51
N ASP A 260 13.89 4.27 -8.96
CA ASP A 260 12.97 3.19 -8.56
C ASP A 260 13.13 2.78 -7.09
N ARG A 261 14.34 2.95 -6.50
CA ARG A 261 14.62 2.47 -5.14
C ARG A 261 13.83 3.27 -4.08
N PRO A 262 13.18 2.60 -3.11
CA PRO A 262 12.43 3.29 -2.06
C PRO A 262 13.35 4.12 -1.16
N TRP A 263 12.86 5.27 -0.69
CA TRP A 263 13.49 6.05 0.36
C TRP A 263 13.61 5.20 1.62
N THR A 264 14.78 5.28 2.29
CA THR A 264 15.07 4.56 3.53
C THR A 264 15.55 5.53 4.61
N ILE A 265 15.61 5.10 5.88
CA ILE A 265 16.18 5.93 6.96
C ILE A 265 17.62 6.34 6.66
N ALA A 266 18.40 5.49 5.97
CA ALA A 266 19.76 5.84 5.54
C ALA A 266 19.79 7.04 4.56
N ALA A 267 18.72 7.25 3.77
CA ALA A 267 18.55 8.40 2.90
C ALA A 267 18.21 9.71 3.65
N LEU A 268 17.75 9.62 4.90
CA LEU A 268 17.52 10.76 5.78
C LEU A 268 18.84 11.39 6.25
N VAL A 269 19.79 10.55 6.70
CA VAL A 269 21.05 10.95 7.35
C VAL A 269 22.27 10.89 6.45
N GLY A 270 22.21 10.16 5.33
CA GLY A 270 23.33 9.96 4.41
C GLY A 270 23.03 10.37 2.98
N ASN A 271 24.06 10.38 2.14
CA ASN A 271 23.98 10.79 0.74
C ASN A 271 23.51 9.61 -0.12
N SER A 272 22.24 9.20 0.03
CA SER A 272 21.65 8.10 -0.74
C SER A 272 21.29 8.56 -2.15
N ALA A 273 21.69 7.78 -3.16
CA ALA A 273 21.59 8.18 -4.56
C ALA A 273 20.16 8.23 -5.14
N ASN A 274 19.16 7.78 -4.38
CA ASN A 274 17.74 7.96 -4.70
C ASN A 274 17.13 9.28 -4.18
N VAL A 275 17.93 10.13 -3.53
CA VAL A 275 17.54 11.48 -3.08
C VAL A 275 17.96 12.52 -4.12
N PHE A 276 17.04 12.88 -5.00
CA PHE A 276 17.26 13.89 -6.06
C PHE A 276 16.51 15.22 -5.83
N PHE A 277 15.77 15.33 -4.72
CA PHE A 277 15.06 16.55 -4.33
C PHE A 277 15.66 17.19 -3.06
N ARG A 278 15.47 18.50 -2.90
CA ARG A 278 15.94 19.24 -1.72
C ARG A 278 15.17 18.82 -0.46
N ARG A 279 15.89 18.33 0.54
CA ARG A 279 15.32 17.92 1.85
C ARG A 279 14.55 19.04 2.53
N SER A 280 15.04 20.28 2.45
CA SER A 280 14.36 21.45 3.01
C SER A 280 12.96 21.67 2.42
N VAL A 281 12.77 21.40 1.13
CA VAL A 281 11.46 21.52 0.45
C VAL A 281 10.50 20.43 0.93
N PHE A 282 10.98 19.19 1.07
CA PHE A 282 10.21 18.10 1.65
C PHE A 282 9.77 18.42 3.10
N PHE A 283 10.69 18.83 3.97
CA PHE A 283 10.35 19.16 5.35
C PHE A 283 9.43 20.39 5.44
N SER A 284 9.65 21.45 4.67
CA SER A 284 8.81 22.68 4.76
C SER A 284 7.42 22.53 4.13
N ARG A 285 7.25 21.73 3.06
CA ARG A 285 5.95 21.56 2.38
C ARG A 285 5.14 20.36 2.87
N VAL A 286 5.81 19.26 3.24
CA VAL A 286 5.13 17.98 3.51
C VAL A 286 4.96 17.76 5.01
N LEU A 287 6.07 17.66 5.74
CA LEU A 287 6.06 17.27 7.16
C LEU A 287 5.83 18.44 8.12
N GLY A 288 6.48 19.57 7.87
CA GLY A 288 6.54 20.74 8.75
C GLY A 288 5.18 21.32 9.15
N PRO A 289 4.25 21.57 8.20
CA PRO A 289 2.92 22.09 8.55
C PRO A 289 2.16 21.16 9.50
N PHE A 290 2.25 19.85 9.28
CA PHE A 290 1.67 18.85 10.18
C PHE A 290 2.37 18.87 11.55
N PHE A 291 3.70 18.81 11.61
CA PHE A 291 4.43 18.79 12.89
C PHE A 291 4.19 20.07 13.72
N VAL A 292 4.18 21.25 13.09
CA VAL A 292 3.90 22.53 13.75
C VAL A 292 2.48 22.55 14.33
N VAL A 293 1.46 22.20 13.54
CA VAL A 293 0.08 22.15 14.06
C VAL A 293 -0.05 21.09 15.16
N ARG A 294 0.43 19.87 14.90
CA ARG A 294 0.20 18.69 15.73
C ARG A 294 0.95 18.72 17.06
N PHE A 295 2.19 19.21 17.11
CA PHE A 295 3.04 19.10 18.30
C PHE A 295 3.51 20.44 18.88
N LEU A 296 3.28 21.57 18.20
CA LEU A 296 3.54 22.90 18.76
C LEU A 296 2.23 23.65 19.06
N LEU A 297 1.37 23.86 18.05
CA LEU A 297 0.18 24.70 18.20
C LEU A 297 -0.91 24.04 19.05
N LEU A 298 -1.25 22.77 18.81
CA LEU A 298 -2.30 22.08 19.58
C LEU A 298 -1.94 21.91 21.07
N PRO A 299 -0.72 21.45 21.46
CA PRO A 299 -0.29 21.51 22.85
C PRO A 299 -0.18 22.95 23.39
N GLY A 300 0.24 23.90 22.56
CA GLY A 300 0.34 25.32 22.91
C GLY A 300 -0.99 25.92 23.36
N ILE A 301 -2.09 25.62 22.65
CA ILE A 301 -3.44 26.05 23.05
C ILE A 301 -3.81 25.49 24.43
N ALA A 302 -3.57 24.21 24.68
CA ALA A 302 -3.81 23.61 26.00
C ALA A 302 -2.91 24.24 27.09
N GLY A 303 -1.67 24.59 26.76
CA GLY A 303 -0.74 25.29 27.65
C GLY A 303 -1.18 26.71 28.01
N LEU A 304 -1.72 27.46 27.04
CA LEU A 304 -2.24 28.81 27.25
C LEU A 304 -3.52 28.81 28.10
N LEU A 305 -4.39 27.81 27.94
CA LEU A 305 -5.67 27.71 28.65
C LEU A 305 -5.53 27.12 30.06
N PHE A 306 -4.63 26.13 30.25
CA PHE A 306 -4.59 25.29 31.45
C PHE A 306 -3.17 25.12 32.04
N GLY A 307 -2.18 25.87 31.57
CA GLY A 307 -0.81 25.93 32.10
C GLY A 307 0.13 24.84 31.61
N GLN A 308 1.40 24.92 32.03
CA GLN A 308 2.49 24.08 31.51
C GLN A 308 2.26 22.56 31.62
N ALA A 309 1.57 22.10 32.67
CA ALA A 309 1.24 20.68 32.83
C ALA A 309 0.32 20.18 31.71
N ALA A 310 -0.64 20.99 31.27
CA ALA A 310 -1.56 20.68 30.19
C ALA A 310 -0.87 20.67 28.82
N TYR A 311 0.09 21.57 28.58
CA TYR A 311 0.99 21.50 27.42
C TYR A 311 1.70 20.14 27.34
N THR A 312 2.39 19.75 28.42
CA THR A 312 3.18 18.50 28.45
C THR A 312 2.29 17.26 28.28
N ARG A 313 1.14 17.20 28.94
CA ARG A 313 0.17 16.09 28.82
C ARG A 313 -0.39 15.98 27.39
N SER A 314 -0.72 17.10 26.77
CA SER A 314 -1.19 17.15 25.39
C SER A 314 -0.11 16.70 24.41
N LEU A 315 1.11 17.22 24.54
CA LEU A 315 2.26 16.85 23.70
C LEU A 315 2.54 15.35 23.76
N VAL A 316 2.64 14.77 24.97
CA VAL A 316 2.87 13.33 25.14
C VAL A 316 1.70 12.51 24.58
N SER A 317 0.46 12.91 24.83
CA SER A 317 -0.72 12.22 24.29
C SER A 317 -0.76 12.23 22.76
N LEU A 318 -0.37 13.35 22.13
CA LEU A 318 -0.30 13.48 20.67
C LEU A 318 0.84 12.66 20.08
N ILE A 319 2.00 12.56 20.75
CA ILE A 319 3.11 11.68 20.33
C ILE A 319 2.68 10.21 20.42
N LEU A 320 2.07 9.78 21.53
CA LEU A 320 1.59 8.41 21.71
C LEU A 320 0.47 8.07 20.71
N ALA A 321 -0.44 9.01 20.44
CA ALA A 321 -1.46 8.86 19.41
C ALA A 321 -0.86 8.72 18.00
N GLU A 322 0.25 9.42 17.72
CA GLU A 322 0.94 9.32 16.43
C GLU A 322 1.64 7.96 16.26
N LEU A 323 2.32 7.46 17.29
CA LEU A 323 2.91 6.12 17.30
C LEU A 323 1.84 5.02 17.10
N LEU A 324 0.69 5.16 17.79
CA LEU A 324 -0.46 4.27 17.62
C LEU A 324 -1.06 4.38 16.21
N THR A 325 -1.11 5.58 15.63
CA THR A 325 -1.60 5.81 14.25
C THR A 325 -0.72 5.09 13.23
N ASN A 326 0.61 5.19 13.38
CA ASN A 326 1.56 4.48 12.52
C ASN A 326 1.38 2.96 12.64
N ALA A 327 1.31 2.43 13.87
CA ALA A 327 1.15 1.00 14.13
C ALA A 327 -0.16 0.46 13.56
N HIS A 328 -1.26 1.18 13.80
CA HIS A 328 -2.58 0.80 13.32
C HIS A 328 -2.63 0.83 11.80
N ALA A 329 -2.15 1.90 11.16
CA ALA A 329 -2.09 1.99 9.71
C ALA A 329 -1.14 0.95 9.10
N PHE A 330 -0.03 0.58 9.76
CA PHE A 330 0.84 -0.50 9.28
C PHE A 330 0.08 -1.84 9.27
N LEU A 331 -0.67 -2.14 10.34
CA LEU A 331 -1.49 -3.35 10.42
C LEU A 331 -2.52 -3.42 9.29
N VAL A 332 -3.20 -2.31 8.97
CA VAL A 332 -4.28 -2.33 7.96
C VAL A 332 -3.88 -1.93 6.53
N VAL A 333 -2.69 -1.38 6.29
CA VAL A 333 -2.17 -1.08 4.93
C VAL A 333 -1.17 -2.14 4.50
N ALA A 334 -0.04 -2.30 5.21
CA ALA A 334 1.06 -3.13 4.72
C ALA A 334 0.73 -4.63 4.68
N THR A 335 -0.13 -5.10 5.59
CA THR A 335 -0.47 -6.54 5.67
C THR A 335 -1.51 -6.98 4.64
N ASN A 336 -2.11 -6.03 3.92
CA ASN A 336 -3.09 -6.24 2.87
C ASN A 336 -2.48 -6.58 1.50
N HIS A 337 -1.19 -6.30 1.31
CA HIS A 337 -0.44 -6.55 0.07
C HIS A 337 0.73 -7.52 0.32
N CYS A 338 0.69 -8.28 1.42
CA CYS A 338 1.79 -9.15 1.82
C CYS A 338 1.31 -10.49 2.42
N GLY A 339 1.73 -11.58 1.78
CA GLY A 339 1.47 -12.95 2.21
C GLY A 339 2.13 -13.97 1.28
N ASP A 340 2.41 -15.16 1.79
CA ASP A 340 2.91 -16.32 1.02
C ASP A 340 1.81 -17.05 0.21
N ASP A 341 0.61 -16.47 0.23
CA ASP A 341 -0.56 -16.80 -0.57
C ASP A 341 -0.97 -15.67 -1.54
N LEU A 342 -0.28 -14.53 -1.53
CA LEU A 342 -0.47 -13.43 -2.47
C LEU A 342 0.60 -13.43 -3.56
N TYR A 343 0.20 -13.05 -4.77
CA TYR A 343 1.07 -13.12 -5.94
C TYR A 343 1.84 -11.81 -6.18
N ARG A 344 3.05 -11.96 -6.71
CA ARG A 344 3.86 -10.92 -7.33
C ARG A 344 4.15 -11.26 -8.78
N PHE A 345 4.45 -10.26 -9.58
CA PHE A 345 4.50 -10.35 -11.04
C PHE A 345 5.75 -9.73 -11.64
N GLU A 346 6.23 -10.34 -12.73
CA GLU A 346 7.11 -9.71 -13.72
C GLU A 346 6.30 -9.20 -14.92
N GLY A 347 6.82 -8.15 -15.57
CA GLY A 347 6.17 -7.44 -16.67
C GLY A 347 4.97 -6.59 -16.22
N HIS A 348 4.67 -5.53 -16.96
CA HIS A 348 3.57 -4.61 -16.64
C HIS A 348 2.26 -5.05 -17.30
N ALA A 349 1.18 -5.24 -16.52
CA ALA A 349 -0.12 -5.55 -17.08
C ALA A 349 -0.82 -4.28 -17.62
N THR A 350 -1.13 -4.29 -18.93
CA THR A 350 -1.88 -3.22 -19.61
C THR A 350 -3.12 -2.86 -18.79
N PRO A 351 -3.32 -1.58 -18.42
CA PRO A 351 -4.43 -1.15 -17.59
C PRO A 351 -5.81 -1.65 -18.06
N ARG A 352 -6.59 -2.24 -17.14
CA ARG A 352 -7.95 -2.76 -17.39
C ARG A 352 -8.04 -3.89 -18.46
N SER A 353 -6.90 -4.51 -18.80
CA SER A 353 -6.85 -5.79 -19.54
C SER A 353 -7.45 -6.95 -18.73
N PRO A 354 -7.78 -8.10 -19.37
CA PRO A 354 -8.18 -9.32 -18.66
C PRO A 354 -7.19 -9.78 -17.58
N THR A 355 -5.89 -9.72 -17.86
CA THR A 355 -4.83 -10.01 -16.87
C THR A 355 -4.81 -9.01 -15.73
N PHE A 356 -5.00 -7.71 -16.01
CA PHE A 356 -5.03 -6.65 -14.98
C PHE A 356 -6.06 -6.92 -13.88
N PHE A 357 -7.29 -7.30 -14.27
CA PHE A 357 -8.37 -7.58 -13.30
C PHE A 357 -8.09 -8.83 -12.45
N MET A 358 -7.45 -9.86 -13.02
CA MET A 358 -6.97 -11.01 -12.24
C MET A 358 -5.92 -10.58 -11.21
N ARG A 359 -4.91 -9.79 -11.63
CA ARG A 359 -3.86 -9.30 -10.72
C ARG A 359 -4.44 -8.50 -9.53
N GLN A 360 -5.47 -7.68 -9.76
CA GLN A 360 -6.12 -6.93 -8.67
C GLN A 360 -6.66 -7.83 -7.54
N VAL A 361 -7.21 -9.00 -7.88
CA VAL A 361 -7.76 -9.96 -6.91
C VAL A 361 -6.67 -10.73 -6.17
N VAL A 362 -5.66 -11.23 -6.89
CA VAL A 362 -4.69 -12.20 -6.31
C VAL A 362 -3.43 -11.56 -5.71
N SER A 363 -3.24 -10.25 -5.89
CA SER A 363 -2.16 -9.47 -5.25
C SER A 363 -2.57 -8.81 -3.92
N SER A 364 -3.86 -8.84 -3.57
CA SER A 364 -4.41 -8.21 -2.35
C SER A 364 -5.28 -9.19 -1.55
N VAL A 365 -5.62 -8.82 -0.32
CA VAL A 365 -6.49 -9.61 0.57
C VAL A 365 -7.53 -8.72 1.22
N ASN A 366 -8.69 -9.30 1.56
CA ASN A 366 -9.67 -8.67 2.42
C ASN A 366 -9.51 -9.11 3.88
N PHE A 367 -9.83 -8.24 4.82
CA PHE A 367 -9.89 -8.62 6.23
C PHE A 367 -11.29 -9.07 6.64
N ALA A 368 -11.59 -9.11 7.94
CA ALA A 368 -12.95 -9.30 8.42
C ALA A 368 -13.84 -8.14 7.95
N THR A 369 -14.88 -8.47 7.18
CA THR A 369 -15.87 -7.51 6.64
C THR A 369 -17.21 -7.72 7.31
N GLY A 370 -17.83 -6.65 7.81
CA GLY A 370 -19.16 -6.73 8.43
C GLY A 370 -19.28 -7.70 9.61
N ASP A 371 -20.43 -8.37 9.69
CA ASP A 371 -20.80 -9.41 10.67
C ASP A 371 -20.02 -10.74 10.54
N GLY A 372 -18.90 -10.74 9.81
CA GLY A 372 -18.14 -11.95 9.46
C GLY A 372 -18.67 -12.71 8.24
N LYS A 373 -19.76 -12.27 7.60
CA LYS A 373 -20.30 -12.90 6.38
C LYS A 373 -20.23 -11.99 5.14
N GLY A 374 -20.00 -10.70 5.36
CA GLY A 374 -20.14 -9.64 4.36
C GLY A 374 -21.55 -9.05 4.45
N GLY A 375 -21.67 -7.80 4.92
CA GLY A 375 -22.95 -7.18 5.20
C GLY A 375 -22.85 -5.66 5.39
N GLN A 376 -23.99 -4.98 5.31
CA GLN A 376 -24.14 -3.54 5.53
C GLN A 376 -24.77 -3.27 6.90
N GLY A 377 -24.60 -2.05 7.41
CA GLY A 377 -25.29 -1.56 8.62
C GLY A 377 -24.34 -1.24 9.78
N HIS A 378 -24.89 -0.76 10.89
CA HIS A 378 -24.10 -0.09 11.93
C HIS A 378 -22.96 -0.92 12.52
N LEU A 379 -23.17 -2.21 12.79
CA LEU A 379 -22.10 -3.08 13.31
C LEU A 379 -21.01 -3.35 12.28
N ALA A 380 -21.38 -3.46 11.00
CA ALA A 380 -20.41 -3.55 9.91
C ALA A 380 -19.60 -2.27 9.80
N ASP A 381 -20.27 -1.12 9.81
CA ASP A 381 -19.60 0.18 9.78
C ASP A 381 -18.60 0.36 10.94
N VAL A 382 -18.86 -0.19 12.13
CA VAL A 382 -17.90 -0.15 13.26
C VAL A 382 -16.65 -1.00 12.98
N VAL A 383 -16.83 -2.22 12.46
CA VAL A 383 -15.72 -3.12 12.08
C VAL A 383 -14.88 -2.50 10.94
N ASP A 384 -15.55 -1.94 9.95
CA ASP A 384 -14.95 -1.33 8.77
C ASP A 384 -14.26 0.00 9.15
N PHE A 385 -14.86 0.83 10.01
CA PHE A 385 -14.25 2.07 10.52
C PHE A 385 -12.98 1.81 11.33
N LEU A 386 -12.98 0.79 12.19
CA LEU A 386 -11.78 0.39 12.91
C LEU A 386 -10.70 -0.12 11.95
N GLN A 387 -11.05 -0.80 10.87
CA GLN A 387 -10.10 -1.25 9.85
C GLN A 387 -9.79 -0.19 8.78
N GLY A 388 -10.26 1.05 8.97
CA GLY A 388 -9.97 2.18 8.08
C GLY A 388 -10.59 2.06 6.70
N TRP A 389 -11.63 1.23 6.54
CA TRP A 389 -12.22 0.73 5.28
C TRP A 389 -11.29 -0.08 4.37
N LEU A 390 -10.07 -0.36 4.84
CA LEU A 390 -9.07 -1.13 4.12
C LEU A 390 -9.33 -2.64 4.17
N ASN A 391 -10.46 -3.09 4.72
CA ASN A 391 -10.87 -4.50 4.74
C ASN A 391 -11.52 -4.98 3.42
N TYR A 392 -11.65 -4.09 2.43
CA TYR A 392 -12.19 -4.34 1.08
C TYR A 392 -11.16 -4.06 -0.04
N GLN A 393 -9.90 -4.45 0.13
CA GLN A 393 -8.85 -4.18 -0.87
C GLN A 393 -9.13 -4.77 -2.24
N ILE A 394 -9.68 -5.98 -2.31
CA ILE A 394 -9.95 -6.64 -3.57
C ILE A 394 -10.92 -5.77 -4.39
N GLU A 395 -12.03 -5.35 -3.80
CA GLU A 395 -13.02 -4.47 -4.45
C GLU A 395 -12.46 -3.06 -4.70
N HIS A 396 -11.60 -2.57 -3.80
CA HIS A 396 -10.92 -1.29 -3.92
C HIS A 396 -9.98 -1.24 -5.13
N HIS A 397 -9.19 -2.29 -5.37
CA HIS A 397 -8.30 -2.38 -6.51
C HIS A 397 -9.03 -2.59 -7.84
N LEU A 398 -10.13 -3.35 -7.83
CA LEU A 398 -10.98 -3.52 -8.99
C LEU A 398 -11.61 -2.18 -9.42
N TRP A 399 -12.11 -1.39 -8.47
CA TRP A 399 -12.80 -0.12 -8.72
C TRP A 399 -12.48 0.95 -7.64
N PRO A 400 -11.33 1.64 -7.71
CA PRO A 400 -10.96 2.62 -6.69
C PRO A 400 -11.96 3.79 -6.60
N ASP A 401 -12.63 4.12 -7.70
CA ASP A 401 -13.60 5.21 -7.81
C ASP A 401 -15.05 4.84 -7.42
N LEU A 402 -15.24 3.74 -6.68
CA LEU A 402 -16.50 3.43 -5.98
C LEU A 402 -16.49 3.99 -4.55
N SER A 403 -17.70 4.14 -4.00
CA SER A 403 -17.93 4.53 -2.61
C SER A 403 -17.63 3.37 -1.65
N MET A 404 -17.37 3.72 -0.39
CA MET A 404 -17.27 2.78 0.74
C MET A 404 -18.49 1.84 0.87
N LEU A 405 -19.68 2.37 0.62
CA LEU A 405 -20.95 1.64 0.70
C LEU A 405 -21.10 0.70 -0.50
N SER A 406 -20.58 1.09 -1.67
CA SER A 406 -20.47 0.23 -2.84
C SER A 406 -19.49 -0.94 -2.62
N TYR A 407 -18.41 -0.76 -1.85
CA TYR A 407 -17.53 -1.87 -1.47
C TYR A 407 -18.24 -2.91 -0.56
N GLN A 408 -19.03 -2.48 0.42
CA GLN A 408 -19.86 -3.38 1.21
C GLN A 408 -20.85 -4.20 0.35
N LYS A 409 -21.36 -3.62 -0.76
CA LYS A 409 -22.22 -4.33 -1.74
C LYS A 409 -21.43 -5.25 -2.68
N ALA A 410 -20.24 -4.82 -3.11
CA ALA A 410 -19.39 -5.52 -4.05
C ALA A 410 -18.82 -6.84 -3.49
N GLN A 411 -18.41 -6.82 -2.23
CA GLN A 411 -17.69 -7.92 -1.55
C GLN A 411 -18.29 -9.32 -1.79
N PRO A 412 -19.58 -9.58 -1.50
CA PRO A 412 -20.16 -10.90 -1.73
C PRO A 412 -20.26 -11.26 -3.22
N LEU A 413 -20.40 -10.28 -4.11
CA LEU A 413 -20.53 -10.47 -5.56
C LEU A 413 -19.19 -10.83 -6.21
N VAL A 414 -18.11 -10.14 -5.83
CA VAL A 414 -16.75 -10.46 -6.30
C VAL A 414 -16.32 -11.84 -5.79
N ARG A 415 -16.62 -12.16 -4.53
CA ARG A 415 -16.36 -13.49 -3.95
C ARG A 415 -17.10 -14.61 -4.72
N ASP A 416 -18.34 -14.37 -5.17
CA ASP A 416 -19.07 -15.32 -6.01
C ASP A 416 -18.45 -15.48 -7.40
N ILE A 417 -18.11 -14.39 -8.09
CA ILE A 417 -17.38 -14.45 -9.38
C ILE A 417 -16.10 -15.27 -9.21
N CYS A 418 -15.26 -14.92 -8.24
CA CYS A 418 -13.98 -15.61 -8.02
C CYS A 418 -14.19 -17.11 -7.76
N LYS A 419 -15.20 -17.48 -6.95
CA LYS A 419 -15.58 -18.87 -6.72
C LYS A 419 -16.01 -19.60 -8.01
N ARG A 420 -16.81 -18.97 -8.87
CA ARG A 420 -17.27 -19.58 -10.14
C ARG A 420 -16.14 -19.74 -11.17
N HIS A 421 -15.16 -18.84 -11.17
CA HIS A 421 -13.99 -18.88 -12.06
C HIS A 421 -12.77 -19.61 -11.45
N GLY A 422 -12.88 -20.12 -10.21
CA GLY A 422 -11.78 -20.79 -9.50
C GLY A 422 -10.65 -19.87 -9.03
N VAL A 423 -10.78 -18.55 -9.16
CA VAL A 423 -9.78 -17.56 -8.73
C VAL A 423 -9.73 -17.50 -7.20
N PRO A 424 -8.53 -17.57 -6.56
CA PRO A 424 -8.41 -17.42 -5.13
C PRO A 424 -8.88 -16.04 -4.66
N TYR A 425 -10.02 -15.99 -3.97
CA TYR A 425 -10.47 -14.82 -3.24
C TYR A 425 -10.03 -14.94 -1.78
N VAL A 426 -9.04 -14.14 -1.40
CA VAL A 426 -8.40 -14.26 -0.09
C VAL A 426 -9.10 -13.35 0.91
N GLN A 427 -9.56 -13.91 2.02
CA GLN A 427 -10.13 -13.16 3.15
C GLN A 427 -9.62 -13.76 4.48
N GLU A 428 -8.96 -12.98 5.33
CA GLU A 428 -8.31 -13.50 6.55
C GLU A 428 -8.24 -12.46 7.70
N SER A 429 -7.93 -12.90 8.92
CA SER A 429 -7.72 -11.98 10.04
C SER A 429 -6.45 -11.13 9.85
N VAL A 430 -6.55 -9.82 10.13
CA VAL A 430 -5.42 -8.87 10.17
C VAL A 430 -4.24 -9.37 11.03
N TRP A 431 -4.50 -10.16 12.07
CA TRP A 431 -3.45 -10.72 12.93
C TRP A 431 -2.65 -11.84 12.24
N VAL A 432 -3.33 -12.70 11.46
CA VAL A 432 -2.64 -13.73 10.65
C VAL A 432 -1.86 -13.05 9.53
N ARG A 433 -2.42 -12.01 8.92
CA ARG A 433 -1.74 -11.19 7.90
C ARG A 433 -0.52 -10.47 8.44
N PHE A 434 -0.58 -9.94 9.65
CA PHE A 434 0.59 -9.40 10.34
C PHE A 434 1.67 -10.47 10.54
N VAL A 435 1.32 -11.68 10.99
CA VAL A 435 2.29 -12.79 11.17
C VAL A 435 2.92 -13.21 9.83
N LYS A 436 2.12 -13.32 8.75
CA LYS A 436 2.64 -13.55 7.39
C LYS A 436 3.60 -12.43 6.98
N THR A 437 3.17 -11.18 7.04
CA THR A 437 3.97 -9.98 6.70
C THR A 437 5.28 -9.92 7.47
N VAL A 438 5.28 -10.16 8.78
CA VAL A 438 6.50 -10.18 9.61
C VAL A 438 7.42 -11.36 9.26
N SER A 439 6.86 -12.49 8.83
CA SER A 439 7.63 -13.65 8.35
C SER A 439 8.26 -13.38 6.98
N ILE A 440 7.54 -12.66 6.10
CA ILE A 440 8.01 -12.16 4.80
C ILE A 440 9.12 -11.11 4.99
N ILE A 441 8.94 -10.11 5.87
CA ILE A 441 10.00 -9.11 6.14
C ILE A 441 11.21 -9.76 6.82
N GLY A 442 10.99 -10.74 7.71
CA GLY A 442 12.04 -11.42 8.46
C GLY A 442 12.88 -12.43 7.66
N GLY A 443 12.52 -12.74 6.41
CA GLY A 443 13.22 -13.72 5.58
C GLY A 443 12.80 -15.18 5.77
N ARG A 444 11.69 -15.45 6.49
CA ARG A 444 11.22 -16.80 6.84
C ARG A 444 10.24 -17.42 5.83
N SER A 445 9.56 -16.60 5.03
CA SER A 445 8.70 -17.04 3.92
C SER A 445 8.91 -16.11 2.71
N SER A 446 8.25 -16.34 1.58
CA SER A 446 8.23 -15.43 0.40
C SER A 446 6.85 -15.37 -0.24
N MET A 447 6.51 -14.25 -0.85
CA MET A 447 5.27 -14.09 -1.63
C MET A 447 5.32 -14.96 -2.89
N ARG A 448 4.15 -15.39 -3.38
CA ARG A 448 4.07 -16.30 -4.54
C ARG A 448 4.51 -15.58 -5.81
N ARG A 449 5.49 -16.12 -6.52
CA ARG A 449 5.84 -15.65 -7.87
C ARG A 449 4.88 -16.25 -8.89
N PHE A 450 4.14 -15.40 -9.60
CA PHE A 450 3.26 -15.82 -10.67
C PHE A 450 4.10 -16.29 -11.88
N PRO A 451 3.93 -17.53 -12.38
CA PRO A 451 4.76 -18.07 -13.45
C PRO A 451 4.55 -17.31 -14.76
N ALA A 452 5.61 -16.68 -15.26
CA ALA A 452 5.56 -15.69 -16.34
C ALA A 452 5.04 -16.27 -17.67
N GLN A 453 5.21 -17.58 -17.91
CA GLN A 453 4.69 -18.28 -19.09
C GLN A 453 3.15 -18.31 -19.17
N TYR A 454 2.45 -18.08 -18.06
CA TYR A 454 0.98 -18.00 -18.01
C TYR A 454 0.44 -16.56 -18.10
N ASN A 455 1.29 -15.55 -18.26
CA ASN A 455 0.83 -14.21 -18.61
C ASN A 455 0.28 -14.20 -20.05
N SER A 456 -0.85 -13.52 -20.27
CA SER A 456 -1.29 -13.20 -21.63
C SER A 456 -0.29 -12.25 -22.30
N ALA A 457 0.41 -12.71 -23.33
CA ALA A 457 1.34 -11.89 -24.12
C ALA A 457 0.67 -10.72 -24.88
N LYS A 458 -0.68 -10.67 -24.91
CA LYS A 458 -1.45 -9.52 -25.42
C LYS A 458 -1.73 -8.48 -24.34
N ASP A 459 -1.68 -8.87 -23.07
CA ASP A 459 -2.02 -8.02 -21.94
C ASP A 459 -0.77 -7.48 -21.25
N VAL A 460 0.34 -8.21 -21.25
CA VAL A 460 1.58 -7.83 -20.55
C VAL A 460 2.57 -7.16 -21.51
N VAL A 461 3.02 -5.97 -21.14
CA VAL A 461 4.10 -5.23 -21.81
C VAL A 461 5.45 -5.70 -21.25
N SER A 462 6.38 -6.01 -22.16
CA SER A 462 7.75 -6.46 -21.90
C SER A 462 8.66 -5.34 -21.40
#